data_AF-A0A4S1WZW1-F1
#
_entry.id   AF-A0A4S1WZW1-F1
#
_cell.length_a   1.000
_cell.length_b   1.000
_cell.length_c   1.000
_cell.angle_alpha   90.00
_cell.angle_beta   90.00
_cell.angle_gamma   90.00
#
_symmetry.space_group_name_H-M   'P 1'
#
loop_
_entity.id
_entity.type
_entity.pdbx_description
1 polymer ?
#
loop_
_entity_poly.entity_id
_entity_poly.type
_entity_poly.pdbx_seq_one_letter_code
_entity_poly.pdbx_strand_id
1 'polypeptide(L)'
;MNMTAETRNYVLDISTDLFQLSTESLRLHSNETLQYETLESLIERRAASDCFKNEHRTDTLRRHLGAIPTEGKVRIQFNILTTSAESLDEACEYLTLQLGSAVTVGDVLSVMLFDYVAEKKATQVLNQIGLGERTQSGGNFAPSETGSENVIPFR
;
A
#
# COMPACT_ATOMS: atom_id res chain seq x y z
N MET A 1 30.99 6.02 8.94
CA MET A 1 30.50 4.64 8.80
C MET A 1 29.27 4.70 7.93
N ASN A 2 29.33 4.21 6.69
CA ASN A 2 28.12 4.01 5.89
C ASN A 2 27.39 2.80 6.48
N MET A 3 26.39 3.03 7.32
CA MET A 3 25.37 2.02 7.60
C MET A 3 24.57 1.85 6.32
N THR A 4 24.99 0.94 5.44
CA THR A 4 24.08 0.40 4.44
C THR A 4 22.94 -0.24 5.23
N ALA A 5 21.74 0.33 5.10
CA ALA A 5 20.57 -0.24 5.72
C ALA A 5 20.40 -1.68 5.21
N GLU A 6 20.28 -2.63 6.13
CA GLU A 6 20.14 -4.04 5.79
C GLU A 6 18.76 -4.27 5.17
N THR A 7 18.72 -5.06 4.09
CA THR A 7 17.49 -5.32 3.32
C THR A 7 17.28 -6.82 3.16
N ARG A 8 16.02 -7.23 3.07
CA ARG A 8 15.59 -8.59 2.79
C ARG A 8 14.89 -8.66 1.43
N ASN A 9 15.33 -9.60 0.59
CA ASN A 9 14.72 -9.84 -0.71
C ASN A 9 13.55 -10.82 -0.60
N TYR A 10 12.47 -10.54 -1.32
CA TYR A 10 11.33 -11.43 -1.51
C TYR A 10 11.12 -11.71 -2.99
N VAL A 11 10.80 -12.96 -3.29
CA VAL A 11 10.32 -13.42 -4.61
C VAL A 11 9.05 -14.21 -4.37
N LEU A 12 7.92 -13.69 -4.85
CA LEU A 12 6.60 -14.28 -4.64
C LEU A 12 5.92 -14.58 -5.98
N ASP A 13 5.25 -15.72 -6.06
CA ASP A 13 4.36 -16.07 -7.16
C ASP A 13 2.91 -15.80 -6.74
N ILE A 14 2.36 -14.66 -7.17
CA ILE A 14 1.08 -14.15 -6.72
C ILE A 14 -0.04 -14.32 -7.75
N SER A 15 -1.27 -14.27 -7.29
CA SER A 15 -2.46 -14.27 -8.14
C SER A 15 -2.54 -12.99 -8.97
N THR A 16 -3.33 -13.03 -10.04
CA THR A 16 -3.68 -11.83 -10.80
C THR A 16 -4.47 -10.83 -9.95
N ASP A 17 -5.31 -11.30 -9.02
CA ASP A 17 -6.12 -10.43 -8.15
C ASP A 17 -5.23 -9.64 -7.17
N LEU A 18 -4.24 -10.30 -6.55
CA LEU A 18 -3.27 -9.64 -5.68
C LEU A 18 -2.37 -8.68 -6.48
N PHE A 19 -2.03 -9.02 -7.73
CA PHE A 19 -1.29 -8.11 -8.61
C PHE A 19 -2.10 -6.86 -8.98
N GLN A 20 -3.40 -7.01 -9.25
CA GLN A 20 -4.28 -5.87 -9.49
C GLN A 20 -4.45 -5.01 -8.24
N LEU A 21 -4.59 -5.64 -7.07
CA LEU A 21 -4.66 -4.93 -5.80
C LEU A 21 -3.37 -4.14 -5.53
N SER A 22 -2.20 -4.73 -5.76
CA SER A 22 -0.93 -4.03 -5.56
C SER A 22 -0.77 -2.85 -6.51
N THR A 23 -1.13 -2.99 -7.78
CA THR A 23 -1.06 -1.89 -8.76
C THR A 23 -2.05 -0.76 -8.46
N GLU A 24 -3.27 -1.06 -8.01
CA GLU A 24 -4.21 -0.02 -7.55
C GLU A 24 -3.70 0.69 -6.30
N SER A 25 -3.12 -0.04 -5.34
CA SER A 25 -2.49 0.55 -4.16
C SER A 25 -1.34 1.47 -4.52
N LEU A 26 -0.46 1.07 -5.46
CA LEU A 26 0.62 1.91 -5.95
C LEU A 26 0.11 3.18 -6.63
N ARG A 27 -0.94 3.07 -7.44
CA ARG A 27 -1.57 4.23 -8.08
C ARG A 27 -2.11 5.20 -7.03
N LEU A 28 -2.78 4.71 -5.99
CA LEU A 28 -3.30 5.54 -4.91
C LEU A 28 -2.16 6.18 -4.11
N HIS A 29 -1.10 5.43 -3.81
CA HIS A 29 0.05 5.92 -3.06
C HIS A 29 0.84 6.98 -3.82
N SER A 30 1.09 6.74 -5.09
CA SER A 30 1.74 7.69 -5.99
C SER A 30 0.96 9.01 -6.10
N ASN A 31 -0.37 8.92 -6.18
CA ASN A 31 -1.22 10.11 -6.23
C ASN A 31 -1.28 10.85 -4.88
N GLU A 32 -1.14 10.15 -3.76
CA GLU A 32 -1.07 10.74 -2.43
C GLU A 32 0.24 11.53 -2.21
N THR A 33 1.38 10.97 -2.64
CA THR A 33 2.71 11.57 -2.43
C THR A 33 3.15 12.46 -3.59
N LEU A 34 2.43 12.43 -4.71
CA LEU A 34 2.79 13.08 -5.99
C LEU A 34 4.15 12.63 -6.52
N GLN A 35 4.50 11.36 -6.27
CA GLN A 35 5.73 10.71 -6.73
C GLN A 35 5.42 9.34 -7.34
N TYR A 36 6.30 8.82 -8.19
CA TYR A 36 6.17 7.44 -8.66
C TYR A 36 6.66 6.49 -7.58
N GLU A 37 5.72 5.98 -6.78
CA GLU A 37 6.00 5.11 -5.65
C GLU A 37 6.20 3.65 -6.07
N THR A 38 6.85 2.88 -5.20
CA THR A 38 7.10 1.44 -5.40
C THR A 38 6.40 0.61 -4.33
N LEU A 39 6.40 -0.71 -4.53
CA LEU A 39 5.79 -1.62 -3.55
C LEU A 39 6.58 -1.61 -2.25
N GLU A 40 7.90 -1.51 -2.34
CA GLU A 40 8.82 -1.36 -1.22
C GLU A 40 8.46 -0.15 -0.36
N SER A 41 8.35 1.04 -0.97
CA SER A 41 8.07 2.27 -0.20
C SER A 41 6.71 2.22 0.51
N LEU A 42 5.70 1.62 -0.14
CA LEU A 42 4.40 1.42 0.46
C LEU A 42 4.46 0.41 1.63
N ILE A 43 5.15 -0.72 1.46
CA ILE A 43 5.32 -1.72 2.52
C ILE A 43 6.04 -1.10 3.72
N GLU A 44 7.14 -0.39 3.49
CA GLU A 44 7.94 0.24 4.55
C GLU A 44 7.10 1.27 5.34
N ARG A 45 6.34 2.10 4.64
CA ARG A 45 5.44 3.06 5.27
C ARG A 45 4.37 2.39 6.12
N ARG A 46 3.79 1.28 5.64
CA ARG A 46 2.73 0.54 6.34
C ARG A 46 3.27 -0.27 7.51
N ALA A 47 4.44 -0.89 7.35
CA ALA A 47 5.14 -1.61 8.42
C ALA A 47 5.46 -0.68 9.60
N ALA A 48 5.87 0.56 9.33
CA ALA A 48 6.13 1.56 10.37
C ALA A 48 4.86 2.06 11.10
N SER A 49 3.66 1.84 10.54
CA SER A 49 2.41 2.43 11.03
C SER A 49 1.60 1.49 11.93
N ASP A 50 2.16 0.36 12.41
CA ASP A 50 1.44 -0.64 13.21
C ASP A 50 0.13 -1.13 12.56
N CYS A 51 0.05 -1.05 11.22
CA CYS A 51 -1.15 -1.32 10.41
C CYS A 51 -1.83 -2.65 10.76
N PHE A 52 -1.03 -3.66 11.11
CA PHE A 52 -1.48 -5.02 11.41
C PHE A 52 -2.13 -5.18 12.79
N LYS A 53 -2.00 -4.19 13.66
CA LYS A 53 -2.63 -4.16 15.00
C LYS A 53 -4.06 -3.63 14.96
N ASN A 54 -4.53 -3.10 13.83
CA ASN A 54 -5.94 -2.78 13.67
C ASN A 54 -6.75 -4.08 13.77
N GLU A 55 -7.62 -4.18 14.78
CA GLU A 55 -8.45 -5.35 15.07
C GLU A 55 -9.48 -5.59 13.96
N HIS A 56 -9.04 -6.12 12.83
CA HIS A 56 -9.98 -6.69 11.87
C HIS A 56 -10.65 -7.88 12.53
N ARG A 57 -11.98 -7.90 12.45
CA ARG A 57 -12.73 -9.10 12.87
C ARG A 57 -12.26 -10.27 12.02
N THR A 58 -12.00 -11.41 12.65
CA THR A 58 -11.53 -12.63 11.98
C THR A 58 -12.39 -13.01 10.76
N ASP A 59 -13.71 -12.81 10.83
CA ASP A 59 -14.63 -13.08 9.72
C ASP A 59 -14.41 -12.17 8.50
N THR A 60 -14.01 -10.91 8.73
CA THR A 60 -13.66 -9.98 7.65
C THR A 60 -12.37 -10.43 6.96
N LEU A 61 -11.36 -10.82 7.74
CA LEU A 61 -10.10 -11.33 7.20
C LEU A 61 -10.30 -12.62 6.39
N ARG A 62 -11.08 -13.57 6.91
CA ARG A 62 -11.42 -14.80 6.17
C ARG A 62 -12.16 -14.51 4.88
N ARG A 63 -13.11 -13.58 4.91
CA ARG A 63 -13.85 -13.18 3.69
C ARG A 63 -12.92 -12.53 2.67
N HIS A 64 -12.02 -11.66 3.11
CA HIS A 64 -11.02 -11.02 2.25
C HIS A 64 -10.11 -12.05 1.58
N LEU A 65 -9.45 -12.90 2.37
CA LEU A 65 -8.55 -13.93 1.85
C LEU A 65 -9.27 -15.00 1.02
N GLY A 66 -10.56 -15.25 1.28
CA GLY A 66 -11.40 -16.09 0.43
C GLY A 66 -11.82 -15.43 -0.89
N ALA A 67 -11.85 -14.09 -0.96
CA ALA A 67 -12.24 -13.33 -2.15
C ALA A 67 -11.04 -12.98 -3.03
N ILE A 68 -9.87 -12.74 -2.44
CA ILE A 68 -8.62 -12.45 -3.14
C ILE A 68 -7.64 -13.60 -2.91
N PRO A 69 -7.59 -14.58 -3.82
CA PRO A 69 -6.52 -15.58 -3.81
C PRO A 69 -5.17 -14.88 -3.80
N THR A 70 -4.21 -15.37 -3.03
CA THR A 70 -2.89 -14.71 -2.90
C THR A 70 -1.83 -15.37 -3.76
N GLU A 71 -1.84 -16.69 -3.85
CA GLU A 71 -0.92 -17.46 -4.70
C GLU A 71 -1.34 -17.50 -6.16
N GLY A 72 -0.37 -17.53 -7.08
CA GLY A 72 -0.66 -17.63 -8.50
C GLY A 72 0.56 -17.74 -9.39
N LYS A 73 0.48 -17.19 -10.60
CA LYS A 73 1.52 -17.34 -11.65
C LYS A 73 2.27 -16.05 -11.96
N VAL A 74 1.90 -14.94 -11.32
CA VAL A 74 2.54 -13.64 -11.54
C VAL A 74 3.71 -13.53 -10.58
N ARG A 75 4.94 -13.55 -11.10
CA ARG A 75 6.14 -13.41 -10.29
C ARG A 75 6.40 -11.94 -9.99
N ILE A 76 6.50 -11.59 -8.71
CA ILE A 76 6.96 -10.28 -8.25
C ILE A 76 8.22 -10.44 -7.40
N GLN A 77 9.07 -9.42 -7.43
CA GLN A 77 10.27 -9.34 -6.63
C GLN A 77 10.38 -7.94 -6.03
N PHE A 78 10.74 -7.87 -4.75
CA PHE A 78 10.94 -6.60 -4.05
C PHE A 78 11.97 -6.76 -2.93
N ASN A 79 12.56 -5.64 -2.49
CA ASN A 79 13.54 -5.59 -1.41
C ASN A 79 13.12 -4.55 -0.38
N ILE A 80 12.93 -4.95 0.86
CA ILE A 80 12.54 -4.02 1.95
C ILE A 80 13.58 -4.02 3.05
N LEU A 81 13.58 -2.97 3.87
CA LEU A 81 14.37 -2.92 5.09
C LEU A 81 14.13 -4.16 5.99
N THR A 82 15.18 -4.66 6.62
CA THR A 82 15.08 -5.80 7.56
C THR A 82 14.05 -5.56 8.66
N THR A 83 13.98 -4.34 9.19
CA THR A 83 12.98 -3.96 10.20
C THR A 83 11.54 -4.06 9.68
N SER A 84 11.31 -3.71 8.41
CA SER A 84 9.98 -3.86 7.78
C SER A 84 9.66 -5.32 7.50
N ALA A 85 10.67 -6.13 7.16
CA ALA A 85 10.52 -7.57 7.02
C ALA A 85 10.18 -8.25 8.36
N GLU A 86 10.79 -7.84 9.46
CA GLU A 86 10.45 -8.31 10.81
C GLU A 86 8.99 -7.95 11.16
N SER A 87 8.52 -6.74 10.83
CA SER A 87 7.12 -6.38 11.02
C SER A 87 6.15 -7.24 10.18
N LEU A 88 6.56 -7.68 8.99
CA LEU A 88 5.77 -8.63 8.20
C LEU A 88 5.74 -10.02 8.84
N ASP A 89 6.86 -10.47 9.41
CA ASP A 89 6.93 -11.76 10.11
C ASP A 89 6.01 -11.75 11.34
N GLU A 90 6.05 -10.68 12.14
CA GLU A 90 5.15 -10.48 13.29
C GLU A 90 3.67 -10.47 12.85
N ALA A 91 3.36 -9.84 11.73
CA ALA A 91 2.01 -9.83 11.17
C ALA A 91 1.57 -11.22 10.68
N CYS A 92 2.48 -12.02 10.10
CA CYS A 92 2.21 -13.40 9.71
C CYS A 92 1.84 -14.24 10.96
N GLU A 93 2.62 -14.11 12.03
CA GLU A 93 2.36 -14.81 13.30
C GLU A 93 1.02 -14.41 13.90
N TYR A 94 0.75 -13.10 13.97
CA TYR A 94 -0.51 -12.56 14.48
C TYR A 94 -1.72 -13.09 13.70
N LEU A 95 -1.68 -13.00 12.37
CA LEU A 95 -2.78 -13.45 11.51
C LEU A 95 -2.94 -14.97 11.56
N THR A 96 -1.85 -15.73 11.69
CA THR A 96 -1.88 -17.19 11.87
C THR A 96 -2.65 -17.56 13.14
N LEU A 97 -2.34 -16.89 14.26
CA LEU A 97 -3.04 -17.09 15.53
C LEU A 97 -4.52 -16.70 15.43
N GLN A 98 -4.81 -15.58 14.76
CA GLN A 98 -6.17 -15.05 14.67
C GLN A 98 -7.07 -15.88 13.75
N LEU A 99 -6.54 -16.38 12.63
CA LEU A 99 -7.28 -17.16 11.64
C LEU A 99 -7.34 -18.65 12.00
N GLY A 100 -6.39 -19.15 12.80
CA GLY A 100 -6.25 -20.57 13.13
C GLY A 100 -5.73 -21.40 11.97
N SER A 101 -5.04 -20.79 11.01
CA SER A 101 -4.46 -21.41 9.82
C SER A 101 -3.14 -20.75 9.46
N ALA A 102 -2.24 -21.47 8.79
CA ALA A 102 -0.99 -20.89 8.31
C ALA A 102 -1.26 -19.71 7.36
N VAL A 103 -0.50 -18.62 7.54
CA VAL A 103 -0.58 -17.40 6.75
C VAL A 103 0.77 -17.17 6.08
N THR A 104 0.74 -16.83 4.79
CA THR A 104 1.93 -16.51 4.00
C THR A 104 2.20 -15.00 3.98
N VAL A 105 3.40 -14.60 3.59
CA VAL A 105 3.71 -13.18 3.33
C VAL A 105 2.77 -12.59 2.27
N GLY A 106 2.35 -13.37 1.28
CA GLY A 106 1.37 -12.95 0.27
C GLY A 106 0.01 -12.60 0.87
N ASP A 107 -0.45 -13.37 1.86
CA ASP A 107 -1.69 -13.10 2.60
C ASP A 107 -1.60 -11.80 3.40
N VAL A 108 -0.47 -11.59 4.09
CA VAL A 108 -0.21 -10.36 4.83
C VAL A 108 -0.18 -9.14 3.90
N LEU A 109 0.48 -9.25 2.75
CA LEU A 109 0.47 -8.20 1.73
C LEU A 109 -0.94 -7.93 1.22
N SER A 110 -1.72 -8.97 0.95
CA SER A 110 -3.10 -8.82 0.49
C SER A 110 -3.96 -8.04 1.49
N VAL A 111 -3.89 -8.39 2.78
CA VAL A 111 -4.63 -7.69 3.84
C VAL A 111 -4.16 -6.23 3.96
N MET A 112 -2.84 -6.01 4.03
CA MET A 112 -2.25 -4.68 4.18
C MET A 112 -2.63 -3.73 3.04
N LEU A 113 -2.58 -4.23 1.81
CA LEU A 113 -2.92 -3.45 0.61
C LEU A 113 -4.42 -3.20 0.52
N PHE A 114 -5.25 -4.17 0.90
CA PHE A 114 -6.69 -3.98 0.95
C PHE A 114 -7.09 -2.90 1.95
N ASP A 115 -6.53 -2.93 3.15
CA ASP A 115 -6.75 -1.92 4.17
C ASP A 115 -6.35 -0.53 3.68
N TYR A 116 -5.20 -0.45 2.98
CA TYR A 116 -4.74 0.79 2.40
C TYR A 116 -5.73 1.34 1.37
N VAL A 117 -6.21 0.51 0.43
CA VAL A 117 -7.22 0.92 -0.55
C VAL A 117 -8.51 1.34 0.15
N ALA A 118 -8.99 0.57 1.12
CA ALA A 118 -10.22 0.86 1.86
C ALA A 118 -10.12 2.22 2.59
N GLU A 119 -9.01 2.48 3.28
CA GLU A 119 -8.71 3.75 3.93
C GLU A 119 -8.74 4.92 2.93
N LYS A 120 -8.06 4.79 1.78
CA LYS A 120 -8.02 5.85 0.77
C LYS A 120 -9.37 6.10 0.12
N LYS A 121 -10.16 5.05 -0.15
CA LYS A 121 -11.51 5.21 -0.71
C LYS A 121 -12.44 5.86 0.32
N ALA A 122 -12.35 5.49 1.59
CA ALA A 122 -13.13 6.12 2.66
C ALA A 122 -12.81 7.62 2.75
N THR A 123 -11.53 8.00 2.77
CA THR A 123 -11.09 9.40 2.79
C THR A 123 -11.56 10.17 1.55
N GLN A 124 -11.51 9.55 0.35
CA GLN A 124 -12.03 10.17 -0.88
C GLN A 124 -13.53 10.46 -0.79
N VAL A 125 -14.32 9.50 -0.29
CA VAL A 125 -15.77 9.68 -0.10
C VAL A 125 -16.04 10.79 0.92
N LEU A 126 -15.32 10.82 2.05
CA LEU A 126 -15.45 11.88 3.07
C LEU A 126 -15.12 13.27 2.51
N ASN A 127 -14.06 13.38 1.70
CA ASN A 127 -13.69 14.62 1.02
C ASN A 127 -14.78 15.08 0.04
N GLN A 128 -15.36 14.16 -0.74
CA GLN A 128 -16.41 14.47 -1.71
C GLN A 128 -17.70 15.01 -1.05
N ILE A 129 -18.05 14.51 0.14
CA ILE A 129 -19.22 14.97 0.89
C ILE A 129 -18.92 16.17 1.80
N GLY A 130 -17.72 16.75 1.71
CA GLY A 130 -17.32 17.94 2.47
C GLY A 130 -17.08 17.70 3.97
N LEU A 131 -16.97 16.44 4.38
CA LEU A 131 -16.69 16.02 5.77
C LEU A 131 -15.23 15.62 6.00
N GLY A 132 -14.41 15.64 4.94
CA GLY A 132 -12.96 15.48 5.04
C GLY A 132 -12.31 16.58 5.88
N GLU A 133 -11.16 16.28 6.48
CA GLU A 133 -10.40 17.24 7.27
C GLU A 133 -10.20 18.53 6.47
N ARG A 134 -10.88 19.61 6.89
CA ARG A 134 -10.59 20.96 6.44
C ARG A 134 -9.24 21.37 7.03
N THR A 135 -8.15 20.88 6.46
CA THR A 135 -6.85 21.54 6.61
C THR A 135 -6.96 22.85 5.84
N GLN A 136 -7.25 23.91 6.59
CA GLN A 136 -7.19 25.29 6.12
C GLN A 136 -5.76 25.57 5.68
N SER A 137 -5.45 25.34 4.41
CA SER A 137 -4.32 26.00 3.78
C SER A 137 -4.85 27.26 3.12
N GLY A 138 -4.61 28.40 3.78
CA GLY A 138 -4.89 29.72 3.25
C GLY A 138 -4.05 29.97 2.00
N GLY A 139 -4.55 29.52 0.85
CA GLY A 139 -4.00 29.82 -0.47
C GLY A 139 -4.61 31.12 -0.98
N ASN A 140 -3.88 32.21 -0.79
CA ASN A 140 -4.13 33.49 -1.44
C ASN A 140 -3.90 33.32 -2.96
N PHE A 141 -4.95 32.98 -3.72
CA PHE A 141 -4.87 32.92 -5.18
C PHE A 141 -4.94 34.34 -5.75
N ALA A 142 -3.75 34.91 -6.03
CA ALA A 142 -3.62 35.98 -7.01
C ALA A 142 -3.48 35.36 -8.41
N PRO A 143 -4.17 35.87 -9.45
CA PRO A 143 -4.01 35.38 -10.81
C PRO A 143 -2.89 36.12 -11.53
N SER A 144 -2.02 35.39 -12.23
CA SER A 144 -1.16 35.97 -13.25
C SER A 144 -0.92 34.99 -14.41
N GLU A 145 -1.74 35.22 -15.43
CA GLU A 145 -1.55 35.11 -16.88
C GLU A 145 -0.23 34.56 -17.48
N THR A 146 -0.45 33.64 -18.45
CA THR A 146 0.17 33.50 -19.79
C THR A 146 1.67 33.20 -19.94
N GLY A 147 1.99 32.13 -20.68
CA GLY A 147 3.32 31.95 -21.27
C GLY A 147 3.61 30.59 -21.91
N SER A 148 3.23 30.45 -23.19
CA SER A 148 3.81 29.59 -24.24
C SER A 148 3.94 28.07 -24.02
N GLU A 149 3.04 27.33 -24.66
CA GLU A 149 3.24 25.96 -25.12
C GLU A 149 4.44 25.89 -26.08
N ASN A 150 5.43 25.07 -25.75
CA ASN A 150 6.44 24.66 -26.73
C ASN A 150 6.75 23.17 -26.49
N VAL A 151 5.92 22.30 -27.08
CA VAL A 151 6.13 20.85 -27.07
C VAL A 151 6.93 20.48 -28.32
N ILE A 152 8.13 19.94 -28.13
CA ILE A 152 8.95 19.37 -29.21
C ILE A 152 8.56 17.89 -29.36
N PRO A 153 8.21 17.40 -30.56
CA PRO A 153 7.94 15.98 -30.76
C PRO A 153 9.26 15.16 -30.74
N PHE A 154 9.27 14.06 -29.99
CA PHE A 154 10.36 13.10 -30.01
C PHE A 154 10.38 12.34 -31.35
N ARG A 155 11.59 12.23 -31.94
CA ARG A 155 11.88 11.40 -33.11
C ARG A 155 12.43 10.04 -32.68
#